data_AF-A0A917HVX2-F1
#
_entry.id   AF-A0A917HVX2-F1
#
_cell.length_a   1.000
_cell.length_b   1.000
_cell.length_c   1.000
_cell.angle_alpha   90.00
_cell.angle_beta   90.00
_cell.angle_gamma   90.00
#
_symmetry.space_group_name_H-M   'P 1'
#
loop_
_entity.id
_entity.type
_entity.pdbx_description
1 polymer ?
#
loop_
_entity_poly.entity_id
_entity_poly.type
_entity_poly.pdbx_seq_one_letter_code
_entity_poly.pdbx_strand_id
1 'polypeptide(L)'
;MFKKALLGIFIGSLIGVFTTSFFLPTGTAINELFLTKITATSIITGLFSGIYAHLSKSKLQIFLISILIGMLVFYTKYLITGHNFDPLTMGAFTGALLGGIFATIRKIEVSLTVMRRLRRHREAGFNKYGY
;
A
#
# COMPACT_ATOMS: atom_id res chain seq x y z
N MET A 1 5.69 -12.96 2.72
CA MET A 1 4.86 -12.61 1.55
C MET A 1 3.38 -12.48 1.91
N PHE A 2 2.73 -13.56 2.37
CA PHE A 2 1.28 -13.61 2.63
C PHE A 2 0.76 -12.50 3.56
N LYS A 3 1.42 -12.23 4.69
CA LYS A 3 1.03 -11.16 5.63
C LYS A 3 0.97 -9.75 4.98
N LYS A 4 1.94 -9.42 4.12
CA LYS A 4 2.00 -8.11 3.44
C LYS A 4 0.99 -8.02 2.29
N ALA A 5 0.72 -9.13 1.61
CA ALA A 5 -0.32 -9.22 0.60
C ALA A 5 -1.73 -9.04 1.21
N LEU A 6 -2.00 -9.71 2.33
CA LEU A 6 -3.27 -9.62 3.05
C LEU A 6 -3.50 -8.22 3.65
N LEU A 7 -2.43 -7.61 4.18
CA LEU A 7 -2.45 -6.21 4.59
C LEU A 7 -2.73 -5.28 3.39
N GLY A 8 -2.16 -5.57 2.22
CA GLY A 8 -2.42 -4.84 0.99
C GLY A 8 -3.86 -4.92 0.52
N ILE A 9 -4.49 -6.10 0.61
CA ILE A 9 -5.92 -6.27 0.33
C ILE A 9 -6.77 -5.43 1.29
N PHE A 10 -6.48 -5.50 2.59
CA PHE A 10 -7.22 -4.77 3.61
C PHE A 10 -7.12 -3.24 3.43
N ILE A 11 -5.90 -2.73 3.28
CA ILE A 11 -5.65 -1.30 3.05
C ILE A 11 -6.22 -0.87 1.68
N GLY A 12 -6.07 -1.70 0.65
CA GLY A 12 -6.61 -1.46 -0.68
C GLY A 12 -8.13 -1.36 -0.69
N SER A 13 -8.82 -2.16 0.12
CA SER A 13 -10.27 -2.05 0.32
C SER A 13 -10.65 -0.70 0.95
N LEU A 14 -9.98 -0.31 2.04
CA LEU A 14 -10.22 0.99 2.71
C LEU A 14 -9.98 2.18 1.77
N ILE A 15 -8.87 2.17 1.03
CA ILE A 15 -8.55 3.22 0.06
C ILE A 15 -9.55 3.21 -1.11
N GLY A 16 -10.03 2.03 -1.52
CA GLY A 16 -11.04 1.88 -2.57
C GLY A 16 -12.36 2.54 -2.19
N VAL A 17 -12.85 2.27 -0.98
CA VAL A 17 -14.06 2.91 -0.44
C VAL A 17 -13.85 4.42 -0.26
N PHE A 18 -12.68 4.82 0.21
CA PHE A 18 -12.34 6.25 0.33
C PHE A 18 -12.36 6.94 -1.03
N THR A 19 -11.65 6.41 -2.02
CA THR A 19 -11.58 6.99 -3.37
C THR A 19 -12.97 7.03 -4.02
N THR A 20 -13.74 5.95 -3.96
CA THR A 20 -15.10 5.92 -4.51
C THR A 20 -16.02 6.97 -3.91
N SER A 21 -15.91 7.24 -2.61
CA SER A 21 -16.67 8.30 -1.96
C SER A 21 -16.37 9.71 -2.50
N PHE A 22 -15.19 9.95 -3.08
CA PHE A 22 -14.86 11.24 -3.70
C PHE A 22 -15.38 11.37 -5.14
N PHE A 23 -15.55 10.24 -5.85
CA PHE A 23 -15.89 10.23 -7.27
C PHE A 23 -17.34 9.84 -7.58
N LEU A 24 -18.07 9.22 -6.64
CA LEU A 24 -19.50 8.94 -6.79
C LEU A 24 -20.36 10.04 -6.14
N PRO A 25 -21.53 10.37 -6.72
CA PRO A 25 -22.45 11.37 -6.16
C PRO A 25 -23.06 10.97 -4.82
N THR A 26 -23.41 11.97 -4.01
CA THR A 26 -23.98 11.83 -2.66
C THR A 26 -25.36 11.17 -2.71
N GLY A 27 -25.42 9.85 -2.47
CA GLY A 27 -26.68 9.09 -2.43
C GLY A 27 -26.55 7.57 -2.55
N THR A 28 -25.36 7.04 -2.85
CA THR A 28 -25.11 5.59 -2.94
C THR A 28 -25.03 4.93 -1.57
N ALA A 29 -25.69 3.80 -1.40
CA ALA A 29 -25.62 3.03 -0.15
C ALA A 29 -24.19 2.56 0.13
N ILE A 30 -23.80 2.48 1.42
CA ILE A 30 -22.45 2.03 1.85
C ILE A 30 -22.09 0.66 1.26
N ASN A 31 -23.07 -0.23 1.11
CA ASN A 31 -22.86 -1.56 0.55
C ASN A 31 -22.49 -1.52 -0.94
N GLU A 32 -22.99 -0.54 -1.69
CA GLU A 32 -22.68 -0.38 -3.12
C GLU A 32 -21.27 0.18 -3.33
N LEU A 33 -20.76 1.00 -2.40
CA LEU A 33 -19.39 1.53 -2.43
C LEU A 33 -18.33 0.41 -2.42
N PHE A 34 -18.56 -0.67 -1.66
CA PHE A 34 -17.67 -1.84 -1.63
C PHE A 34 -17.70 -2.66 -2.93
N LEU A 35 -18.82 -2.66 -3.66
CA LEU A 35 -19.02 -3.42 -4.89
C LEU A 35 -18.63 -2.65 -6.16
N THR A 36 -18.14 -1.42 -6.04
CA THR A 36 -17.75 -0.64 -7.21
C THR A 36 -16.49 -1.19 -7.88
N LYS A 37 -16.42 -0.95 -9.20
CA LYS A 37 -15.25 -1.28 -10.04
C LYS A 37 -13.96 -0.63 -9.51
N ILE A 38 -14.06 0.55 -8.90
CA ILE A 38 -12.92 1.30 -8.35
C ILE A 38 -12.38 0.62 -7.07
N THR A 39 -13.27 0.19 -6.17
CA THR A 39 -12.86 -0.56 -4.97
C THR A 39 -12.20 -1.88 -5.33
N ALA A 40 -12.77 -2.62 -6.30
CA ALA A 40 -12.17 -3.85 -6.80
C ALA A 40 -10.76 -3.63 -7.38
N THR A 41 -10.56 -2.60 -8.20
CA THR A 41 -9.22 -2.26 -8.73
C THR A 41 -8.23 -1.82 -7.65
N SER A 42 -8.71 -1.13 -6.61
CA SER A 42 -7.87 -0.73 -5.48
C SER A 42 -7.40 -1.93 -4.66
N ILE A 43 -8.27 -2.93 -4.46
CA ILE A 43 -7.91 -4.20 -3.80
C ILE A 43 -6.83 -4.94 -4.60
N ILE A 44 -7.00 -5.03 -5.93
CA ILE A 44 -6.01 -5.66 -6.83
C ILE A 44 -4.67 -4.92 -6.78
N THR A 45 -4.71 -3.58 -6.82
CA THR A 45 -3.54 -2.72 -6.69
C THR A 45 -2.83 -2.93 -5.34
N GLY A 46 -3.62 -3.06 -4.27
CA GLY A 46 -3.16 -3.36 -2.91
C GLY A 46 -2.49 -4.72 -2.80
N LEU A 47 -3.05 -5.75 -3.43
CA LEU A 47 -2.46 -7.08 -3.50
C LEU A 47 -1.08 -7.04 -4.17
N PHE A 48 -0.99 -6.49 -5.39
CA PHE A 48 0.28 -6.42 -6.13
C PHE A 48 1.32 -5.55 -5.43
N SER A 49 0.90 -4.40 -4.89
CA SER A 49 1.77 -3.52 -4.10
C SER A 49 2.29 -4.21 -2.84
N GLY A 50 1.45 -5.00 -2.16
CA GLY A 50 1.83 -5.75 -0.96
C GLY A 50 2.81 -6.89 -1.25
N ILE A 51 2.65 -7.57 -2.40
CA ILE A 51 3.63 -8.56 -2.89
C ILE A 51 4.96 -7.86 -3.18
N TYR A 52 4.94 -6.77 -3.93
CA TYR A 52 6.14 -6.01 -4.28
C TYR A 52 6.87 -5.47 -3.04
N ALA A 53 6.13 -4.93 -2.07
CA ALA A 53 6.67 -4.44 -0.80
C ALA A 53 7.35 -5.51 0.06
N HIS A 54 7.03 -6.78 -0.16
CA HIS A 54 7.74 -7.88 0.48
C HIS A 54 9.10 -8.16 -0.16
N LEU A 55 9.16 -8.11 -1.50
CA LEU A 55 10.36 -8.41 -2.27
C LEU A 55 11.39 -7.27 -2.21
N SER A 56 10.93 -6.02 -2.24
CA SER A 56 11.81 -4.87 -2.27
C SER A 56 12.42 -4.54 -0.91
N LYS A 57 13.68 -4.09 -0.92
CA LYS A 57 14.41 -3.64 0.27
C LYS A 57 14.38 -2.12 0.45
N SER A 58 14.14 -1.36 -0.62
CA SER A 58 14.22 0.10 -0.62
C SER A 58 12.84 0.74 -0.46
N LYS A 59 12.72 1.67 0.49
CA LYS A 59 11.48 2.43 0.76
C LYS A 59 11.03 3.25 -0.45
N LEU A 60 11.99 3.87 -1.15
CA LEU A 60 11.71 4.68 -2.34
C LEU A 60 11.23 3.82 -3.51
N GLN A 61 11.85 2.65 -3.72
CA GLN A 61 11.43 1.73 -4.78
C GLN A 61 10.02 1.19 -4.53
N ILE A 62 9.68 0.85 -3.29
CA ILE A 62 8.33 0.43 -2.91
C ILE A 62 7.32 1.52 -3.28
N PHE A 63 7.62 2.77 -2.95
CA PHE A 63 6.76 3.91 -3.26
C PHE A 63 6.55 4.12 -4.76
N LEU A 64 7.64 4.26 -5.52
CA LEU A 64 7.58 4.55 -6.96
C LEU A 64 6.94 3.40 -7.76
N ILE A 65 7.23 2.15 -7.40
CA ILE A 65 6.69 1.00 -8.13
C ILE A 65 5.23 0.76 -7.77
N SER A 66 4.79 1.06 -6.55
CA SER A 66 3.36 1.06 -6.23
C SER A 66 2.57 2.08 -7.05
N ILE A 67 3.14 3.26 -7.36
CA ILE A 67 2.52 4.24 -8.27
C ILE A 67 2.40 3.65 -9.67
N LEU A 68 3.47 3.05 -10.20
CA LEU A 68 3.45 2.39 -11.51
C LEU A 68 2.42 1.25 -11.58
N ILE A 69 2.37 0.40 -10.55
CA ILE A 69 1.37 -0.68 -10.45
C ILE A 69 -0.04 -0.08 -10.45
N GLY A 70 -0.29 0.97 -9.66
CA GLY A 70 -1.60 1.62 -9.61
C GLY A 70 -2.04 2.19 -10.95
N MET A 71 -1.15 2.92 -11.64
CA MET A 71 -1.42 3.42 -12.98
C MET A 71 -1.74 2.28 -13.97
N LEU A 72 -0.94 1.21 -13.95
CA LEU A 72 -1.15 0.06 -14.85
C LEU A 72 -2.47 -0.67 -14.58
N VAL A 73 -2.82 -0.92 -13.32
CA VAL A 73 -4.07 -1.63 -12.96
C VAL A 73 -5.30 -0.81 -13.32
N PHE A 74 -5.30 0.49 -13.03
CA PHE A 74 -6.42 1.36 -13.37
C PHE A 74 -6.54 1.61 -14.87
N TYR A 75 -5.42 1.72 -15.58
CA TYR A 75 -5.42 1.81 -17.04
C TYR A 75 -5.94 0.53 -17.69
N THR A 76 -5.53 -0.64 -17.19
CA THR A 76 -6.08 -1.94 -17.63
C THR A 76 -7.58 -2.03 -17.38
N LYS A 77 -8.07 -1.57 -16.22
CA LYS A 77 -9.52 -1.48 -15.96
C LYS A 77 -10.22 -0.59 -16.97
N TYR A 78 -9.63 0.54 -17.35
CA TYR A 78 -10.22 1.44 -18.34
C TYR A 78 -10.35 0.74 -19.70
N LEU A 79 -9.30 0.04 -20.15
CA LEU A 79 -9.32 -0.71 -21.41
C LEU A 79 -10.42 -1.78 -21.43
N ILE A 80 -10.65 -2.48 -20.31
CA ILE A 80 -11.65 -3.56 -20.23
C ILE A 80 -13.08 -3.02 -20.09
N THR A 81 -13.27 -1.95 -19.30
CA THR A 81 -14.61 -1.53 -18.87
C THR A 81 -15.11 -0.26 -19.54
N GLY A 82 -14.27 0.45 -20.30
CA GLY A 82 -14.57 1.76 -20.90
C GLY A 82 -14.84 2.88 -19.88
N HIS A 83 -14.72 2.58 -18.58
CA HIS A 83 -15.17 3.46 -17.52
C HIS A 83 -14.14 4.56 -17.26
N ASN A 84 -14.44 5.76 -17.77
CA ASN A 84 -13.53 6.89 -17.86
C ASN A 84 -13.72 7.85 -16.68
N PHE A 85 -12.78 7.80 -15.73
CA PHE A 85 -12.66 8.75 -14.64
C PHE A 85 -11.19 9.11 -14.45
N ASP A 86 -10.51 9.49 -15.53
CA ASP A 86 -9.07 9.75 -15.53
C ASP A 86 -8.25 8.62 -14.83
N PRO A 87 -8.21 7.43 -15.47
CA PRO A 87 -7.70 6.22 -14.83
C PRO A 87 -6.23 6.33 -14.38
N LEU A 88 -5.43 7.16 -15.06
CA LEU A 88 -4.02 7.33 -14.72
C LEU A 88 -3.85 8.10 -13.42
N THR A 89 -4.58 9.21 -13.23
CA THR A 89 -4.47 10.00 -11.99
C THR A 89 -5.04 9.26 -10.80
N MET A 90 -6.19 8.57 -10.96
CA MET A 90 -6.73 7.68 -9.93
C MET A 90 -5.75 6.57 -9.56
N GLY A 91 -5.20 5.89 -10.56
CA GLY A 91 -4.24 4.81 -10.34
C GLY A 91 -2.97 5.29 -9.65
N ALA A 92 -2.44 6.44 -10.07
CA ALA A 92 -1.28 7.07 -9.45
C ALA A 92 -1.57 7.46 -7.99
N PHE A 93 -2.74 8.03 -7.70
CA PHE A 93 -3.15 8.42 -6.35
C PHE A 93 -3.30 7.19 -5.43
N THR A 94 -4.06 6.18 -5.85
CA THR A 94 -4.23 4.93 -5.10
C THR A 94 -2.90 4.22 -4.88
N GLY A 95 -2.07 4.16 -5.91
CA GLY A 95 -0.72 3.59 -5.85
C GLY A 95 0.21 4.35 -4.90
N ALA A 96 0.16 5.69 -4.89
CA ALA A 96 0.94 6.53 -3.98
C ALA A 96 0.52 6.33 -2.52
N LEU A 97 -0.77 6.25 -2.23
CA LEU A 97 -1.27 5.99 -0.87
C LEU A 97 -0.81 4.61 -0.36
N LEU A 98 -1.01 3.56 -1.16
CA LEU A 98 -0.56 2.20 -0.82
C LEU A 98 0.97 2.14 -0.65
N GLY A 99 1.70 2.70 -1.61
CA GLY A 99 3.16 2.75 -1.59
C GLY A 99 3.69 3.50 -0.38
N GLY A 100 3.05 4.61 -0.01
CA GLY A 100 3.41 5.41 1.15
C GLY A 100 3.23 4.66 2.46
N ILE A 101 2.12 3.92 2.60
CA ILE A 101 1.87 3.09 3.77
C ILE A 101 2.91 1.96 3.86
N PHE A 102 3.17 1.24 2.76
CA PHE A 102 4.16 0.16 2.76
C PHE A 102 5.60 0.65 2.98
N ALA A 103 5.98 1.81 2.44
CA ALA A 103 7.26 2.43 2.70
C ALA A 103 7.41 2.83 4.18
N THR A 104 6.34 3.31 4.80
CA THR A 104 6.30 3.66 6.23
C THR A 104 6.42 2.43 7.11
N ILE A 105 5.66 1.37 6.81
CA ILE A 105 5.77 0.08 7.50
C ILE A 105 7.20 -0.45 7.41
N ARG A 106 7.83 -0.38 6.23
CA ARG A 106 9.22 -0.80 6.06
C ARG A 106 10.18 0.02 6.92
N LYS A 107 9.97 1.35 7.03
CA LYS A 107 10.75 2.21 7.92
C LYS A 107 10.63 1.76 9.37
N ILE A 108 9.42 1.44 9.83
CA ILE A 108 9.15 0.95 11.18
C ILE A 108 9.84 -0.40 11.42
N GLU A 109 9.71 -1.37 10.51
CA GLU A 109 10.35 -2.69 10.60
C GLU A 109 11.88 -2.59 10.75
N VAL A 110 12.52 -1.73 9.94
CA VAL A 110 13.97 -1.51 10.00
C VAL A 110 14.35 -0.84 11.33
N SER A 111 13.61 0.19 11.76
CA SER A 111 13.85 0.88 13.04
C SER A 111 13.76 -0.08 14.22
N LEU A 112 12.71 -0.90 14.29
CA LEU A 112 12.53 -1.92 15.34
C LEU A 112 13.66 -2.94 15.34
N THR A 113 14.14 -3.34 14.16
CA THR A 113 15.26 -4.29 14.04
C THR A 113 16.55 -3.69 14.58
N VAL A 114 16.85 -2.43 14.24
CA VAL A 114 18.02 -1.71 14.75
C VAL A 114 17.94 -1.54 16.27
N MET A 115 16.80 -1.10 16.81
CA MET A 115 16.61 -0.95 18.26
C MET A 115 16.79 -2.28 19.02
N ARG A 116 16.26 -3.39 18.47
CA ARG A 116 16.45 -4.72 19.06
C ARG A 116 17.92 -5.15 19.05
N ARG A 117 18.67 -4.86 17.97
CA ARG A 117 20.12 -5.14 17.90
C ARG A 117 20.88 -4.32 18.94
N LEU A 118 20.61 -3.01 19.02
CA LEU A 118 21.24 -2.13 20.02
C LEU A 118 20.95 -2.57 21.45
N ARG A 119 19.71 -2.97 21.74
CA ARG A 119 19.32 -3.51 23.05
C ARG A 119 20.11 -4.78 23.41
N ARG A 120 20.23 -5.73 22.47
CA ARG A 120 21.04 -6.95 22.70
C ARG A 120 22.50 -6.63 22.96
N HIS A 121 23.10 -5.68 22.25
CA HIS A 121 24.49 -5.27 22.50
C HIS A 121 24.67 -4.60 23.87
N ARG A 122 23.69 -3.81 24.33
CA ARG A 122 23.69 -3.24 25.68
C ARG A 122 23.60 -4.33 26.76
N GLU A 123 22.69 -5.28 26.59
CA GLU A 123 22.50 -6.43 27.51
C GLU A 123 23.71 -7.38 27.51
N ALA A 124 24.38 -7.58 26.37
CA ALA A 124 25.53 -8.47 26.22
C ALA A 124 26.86 -7.90 26.78
N GLY A 125 26.83 -6.75 27.47
CA GLY A 125 27.99 -6.30 28.25
C GLY A 125 28.77 -5.12 27.68
N PHE A 126 28.18 -4.28 26.82
CA PHE A 126 28.72 -2.93 26.60
C PHE A 126 28.86 -2.10 27.90
N ASN A 127 28.29 -2.58 29.02
CA ASN A 127 28.42 -2.02 30.36
C ASN A 127 29.38 -2.79 31.29
N LYS A 128 30.11 -3.81 30.80
CA LYS A 128 31.05 -4.60 31.61
C LYS A 128 32.52 -4.11 31.51
N TYR A 129 32.80 -3.20 30.58
CA TYR A 129 34.13 -2.65 30.31
C TYR A 129 34.12 -1.12 30.10
N GLY A 130 33.06 -0.43 30.50
CA GLY A 130 33.04 1.03 30.58
C GLY A 130 33.42 1.46 31.99
N TYR A 131 34.49 2.24 32.11
CA TYR A 131 34.76 3.08 33.28
C TYR A 131 33.55 3.96 33.61
#